data_AF-A0A2U8PVP9-F1
#
_entry.id   AF-A0A2U8PVP9-F1
#
_cell.length_a   1.000
_cell.length_b   1.000
_cell.length_c   1.000
_cell.angle_alpha   90.00
_cell.angle_beta   90.00
_cell.angle_gamma   90.00
#
_symmetry.space_group_name_H-M   'P 1'
#
loop_
_entity.id
_entity.type
_entity.pdbx_description
1 polymer ?
#
loop_
_entity_poly.entity_id
_entity_poly.type
_entity_poly.pdbx_seq_one_letter_code
_entity_poly.pdbx_strand_id
1 'polypeptide(L)' 'MSSEHPELDDLQAAYKSAVDNWIAAIRHEEAVAVAADHSLAQLDQWEKAHFDEENARTIAKAAKANYEAGLRAEFFGF' A
#
# COMPACT_ATOMS: atom_id res chain seq x y z
N MET A 1 -18.30 20.02 1.47
CA MET A 1 -19.18 19.19 2.32
C MET A 1 -18.32 18.76 3.48
N SER A 2 -18.53 19.32 4.67
CA SER A 2 -17.84 18.84 5.87
C SER A 2 -18.44 17.49 6.23
N SER A 3 -17.64 16.43 6.26
CA SER A 3 -18.12 15.12 6.70
C SER A 3 -18.38 15.14 8.21
N GLU A 4 -19.23 14.22 8.66
CA GLU A 4 -19.53 14.05 10.08
C GLU A 4 -18.30 13.56 10.87
N HIS A 5 -17.30 12.98 10.20
CA HIS A 5 -16.08 12.44 10.80
C HIS A 5 -14.82 12.77 9.96
N PRO A 6 -14.33 14.02 10.01
CA PRO A 6 -13.19 14.45 9.18
C PRO A 6 -11.91 13.64 9.44
N GLU A 7 -11.69 13.18 10.69
CA GLU A 7 -10.55 12.33 11.03
C GLU A 7 -10.63 10.94 10.37
N LEU A 8 -11.83 10.37 10.25
CA LEU A 8 -12.04 9.09 9.55
C LEU A 8 -11.82 9.23 8.04
N ASP A 9 -12.18 10.37 7.46
CA ASP A 9 -11.93 10.65 6.05
C ASP A 9 -10.42 10.73 5.75
N ASP A 10 -9.65 11.38 6.61
CA ASP A 10 -8.19 11.47 6.49
C ASP A 10 -7.55 10.07 6.58
N LEU A 11 -8.00 9.23 7.52
CA LEU A 11 -7.54 7.84 7.65
C LEU A 11 -7.91 6.99 6.43
N GLN A 12 -9.14 7.17 5.91
CA GLN A 12 -9.59 6.49 4.70
C GLN A 12 -8.77 6.91 3.48
N ALA A 13 -8.51 8.21 3.31
CA ALA A 13 -7.70 8.76 2.22
C ALA A 13 -6.25 8.25 2.31
N ALA A 14 -5.67 8.21 3.51
CA ALA A 14 -4.34 7.65 3.74
C ALA A 14 -4.27 6.16 3.37
N TYR A 15 -5.28 5.37 3.78
CA TYR A 15 -5.38 3.97 3.37
C TYR A 15 -5.48 3.82 1.85
N LYS A 16 -6.35 4.61 1.21
CA LYS A 16 -6.49 4.59 -0.25
C LYS A 16 -5.16 4.90 -0.94
N SER A 17 -4.46 5.95 -0.53
CA SER A 17 -3.16 6.32 -1.09
C SER A 17 -2.12 5.22 -0.90
N ALA A 18 -2.09 4.58 0.27
CA ALA A 18 -1.18 3.46 0.53
C ALA A 18 -1.47 2.24 -0.36
N VAL A 19 -2.76 1.93 -0.59
CA VAL A 19 -3.17 0.86 -1.51
C VAL A 19 -2.80 1.19 -2.95
N ASP A 20 -3.04 2.42 -3.42
CA ASP A 20 -2.66 2.84 -4.77
C ASP A 20 -1.14 2.69 -4.99
N ASN A 21 -0.33 3.08 -4.00
CA ASN A 21 1.13 2.91 -4.04
C ASN A 21 1.54 1.44 -4.06
N TRP A 22 0.87 0.58 -3.28
CA TRP A 22 1.12 -0.85 -3.29
C TRP A 22 0.79 -1.49 -4.65
N ILE A 23 -0.34 -1.12 -5.24
CA ILE A 23 -0.72 -1.56 -6.60
C ILE A 23 0.34 -1.11 -7.61
N ALA A 24 0.81 0.13 -7.52
CA ALA A 24 1.87 0.62 -8.41
C ALA A 24 3.18 -0.19 -8.26
N ALA A 25 3.56 -0.58 -7.04
CA ALA A 25 4.72 -1.41 -6.79
C ALA A 25 4.57 -2.84 -7.38
N ILE A 26 3.39 -3.46 -7.22
CA ILE A 26 3.08 -4.75 -7.86
C ILE A 26 3.23 -4.66 -9.39
N ARG A 27 2.69 -3.59 -9.99
CA ARG A 27 2.80 -3.38 -11.45
C ARG A 27 4.23 -3.12 -11.91
N HIS A 28 5.03 -2.47 -11.08
CA HIS A 28 6.46 -2.30 -11.35
C HIS A 28 7.21 -3.63 -11.30
N GLU A 29 7.00 -4.43 -10.25
CA GLU A 29 7.59 -5.77 -10.13
C GLU A 29 7.22 -6.66 -11.32
N GLU A 30 5.94 -6.70 -11.69
CA GLU A 30 5.44 -7.42 -12.87
C GLU A 30 6.16 -6.97 -14.15
N ALA A 31 6.30 -5.66 -14.36
CA ALA A 31 6.96 -5.12 -15.54
C ALA A 31 8.45 -5.51 -15.62
N VAL A 32 9.15 -5.54 -14.48
CA VAL A 32 10.56 -5.96 -14.42
C VAL A 32 10.70 -7.45 -14.76
N ALA A 33 9.80 -8.29 -14.27
CA ALA A 33 9.80 -9.72 -14.59
C ALA A 33 9.49 -10.00 -16.08
N VAL A 34 8.54 -9.26 -16.67
CA VAL A 34 8.09 -9.48 -18.06
C VAL A 34 9.05 -8.91 -19.11
N ALA A 35 9.95 -7.98 -18.74
CA ALA A 35 10.95 -7.42 -19.65
C ALA A 35 12.05 -8.41 -20.11
N ALA A 36 11.93 -9.70 -19.74
CA ALA A 36 12.77 -10.87 -20.03
C ALA A 36 13.97 -10.68 -21.00
N ASP A 37 15.13 -10.32 -20.45
CA ASP A 37 16.44 -10.56 -21.06
C ASP A 37 17.13 -11.83 -20.49
N HIS A 38 16.50 -12.50 -19.52
CA HIS A 38 16.97 -13.72 -18.84
C HIS A 38 18.40 -13.58 -18.30
N SER A 39 18.75 -12.41 -17.77
CA SER A 39 20.07 -12.13 -17.20
C SER A 39 20.08 -12.13 -15.67
N LEU A 40 21.27 -12.28 -15.08
CA LEU A 40 21.47 -12.10 -13.64
C LEU A 40 21.18 -10.65 -13.20
N ALA A 41 21.51 -9.66 -14.03
CA ALA A 41 21.22 -8.26 -13.72
C ALA A 41 19.70 -8.00 -13.65
N GLN A 42 18.91 -8.68 -14.48
CA GLN A 42 17.45 -8.62 -14.40
C GLN A 42 16.91 -9.33 -13.15
N LEU A 43 17.49 -10.48 -12.78
CA LEU A 43 17.12 -11.17 -11.54
C LEU A 43 17.31 -10.23 -10.32
N ASP A 44 18.47 -9.57 -10.23
CA ASP A 44 18.77 -8.62 -9.14
C ASP A 44 17.75 -7.45 -9.11
N GLN A 45 17.34 -6.94 -10.28
CA GLN A 45 16.32 -5.90 -10.37
C GLN A 45 14.94 -6.39 -9.94
N TRP A 46 14.57 -7.62 -10.31
CA TRP A 46 13.29 -8.19 -9.93
C TRP A 46 13.23 -8.47 -8.42
N GLU A 47 14.30 -9.00 -7.83
CA GLU A 47 14.41 -9.17 -6.37
C GLU A 47 14.31 -7.83 -5.64
N LYS A 48 14.96 -6.78 -6.17
CA LYS A 48 14.81 -5.42 -5.63
C LYS A 48 13.35 -4.93 -5.71
N ALA A 49 12.69 -5.10 -6.85
CA ALA A 49 11.31 -4.67 -7.04
C ALA A 49 10.35 -5.40 -6.08
N HIS A 50 10.59 -6.68 -5.79
CA HIS A 50 9.87 -7.43 -4.78
C HIS A 50 10.03 -6.84 -3.37
N PHE A 51 11.24 -6.43 -2.98
CA PHE A 51 11.42 -5.74 -1.68
C PHE A 51 10.69 -4.40 -1.60
N ASP A 52 10.67 -3.66 -2.72
CA ASP A 52 9.94 -2.39 -2.79
C ASP A 52 8.41 -2.62 -2.69
N GLU A 53 7.89 -3.70 -3.28
CA GLU A 53 6.49 -4.15 -3.15
C GLU A 53 6.14 -4.51 -1.70
N GLU A 54 6.94 -5.33 -1.02
CA GLU A 54 6.65 -5.77 0.35
C GLU A 54 6.72 -4.59 1.35
N ASN A 55 7.58 -3.60 1.09
CA ASN A 55 7.58 -2.35 1.85
C ASN A 55 6.27 -1.56 1.64
N ALA A 56 5.83 -1.39 0.39
CA ALA A 56 4.58 -0.70 0.09
C ALA A 56 3.37 -1.44 0.70
N ARG A 57 3.36 -2.77 0.67
CA ARG A 57 2.37 -3.62 1.32
C ARG A 57 2.34 -3.42 2.82
N THR A 58 3.51 -3.33 3.47
CA THR A 58 3.61 -3.08 4.91
C THR A 58 2.97 -1.75 5.29
N ILE A 59 3.21 -0.70 4.49
CA ILE A 59 2.58 0.62 4.67
C ILE A 59 1.06 0.54 4.49
N ALA A 60 0.57 -0.15 3.46
CA ALA A 60 -0.87 -0.33 3.23
C ALA A 60 -1.56 -1.07 4.39
N LYS A 61 -0.91 -2.10 4.96
CA LYS A 61 -1.41 -2.83 6.13
C LYS A 61 -1.45 -1.94 7.38
N ALA A 62 -0.44 -1.10 7.59
CA ALA A 62 -0.42 -0.15 8.70
C ALA A 62 -1.54 0.90 8.56
N ALA A 63 -1.73 1.47 7.37
CA ALA A 63 -2.80 2.42 7.10
C ALA A 63 -4.20 1.80 7.29
N LYS A 64 -4.39 0.55 6.87
CA LYS A 64 -5.62 -0.22 7.14
C LYS A 64 -5.88 -0.36 8.64
N ALA A 65 -4.86 -0.78 9.39
CA ALA A 65 -4.99 -0.96 10.84
C ALA A 65 -5.37 0.35 11.55
N ASN A 66 -4.75 1.47 11.16
CA ASN A 66 -5.08 2.79 11.70
C ASN A 66 -6.52 3.20 11.38
N TYR A 67 -6.97 3.00 10.12
CA TYR A 67 -8.34 3.31 9.74
C TYR A 67 -9.36 2.43 10.48
N GLU A 68 -9.12 1.12 10.59
CA GLU A 68 -9.99 0.25 11.37
C GLU A 68 -10.00 0.59 12.87
N ALA A 69 -8.87 1.02 13.43
CA ALA A 69 -8.80 1.49 14.81
C ALA A 69 -9.64 2.77 15.00
N GLY A 70 -9.55 3.73 14.09
CA GLY A 70 -10.40 4.93 14.10
C GLY A 70 -11.89 4.59 14.04
N LEU A 71 -12.29 3.68 13.12
CA LEU A 71 -13.67 3.20 13.03
C LEU A 71 -14.13 2.52 14.34
N ARG A 72 -13.25 1.73 14.97
CA ARG A 72 -13.57 1.06 16.25
C ARG A 72 -13.72 2.06 17.39
N ALA A 73 -12.86 3.07 17.46
CA ALA A 73 -12.96 4.13 18.47
C ALA A 73 -14.26 4.93 18.31
N GLU A 74 -14.59 5.34 17.08
CA GLU A 74 -15.78 6.17 16.80
C GLU A 74 -17.09 5.42 17.10
N PHE A 75 -17.24 4.20 16.60
CA PHE A 75 -18.54 3.50 16.65
C PHE A 75 -18.71 2.57 17.85
N PHE A 76 -17.62 2.18 18.52
CA PHE A 76 -17.67 1.24 19.63
C PHE A 76 -17.02 1.75 20.93
N GLY A 77 -16.39 2.94 20.92
CA GLY A 77 -15.91 3.63 22.12
C GLY A 77 -14.75 2.94 22.86
N PHE A 78 -13.91 2.20 22.14
CA PHE A 78 -12.70 1.57 22.70
C PHE A 78 -11.56 2.57 22.93
#